data_AF-A0A939HDT2-F1
#
_entry.id   AF-A0A939HDT2-F1
#
_cell.length_a   1.000
_cell.length_b   1.000
_cell.length_c   1.000
_cell.angle_alpha   90.00
_cell.angle_beta   90.00
_cell.angle_gamma   90.00
#
_symmetry.space_group_name_H-M   'P 1'
#
loop_
_entity.id
_entity.type
_entity.pdbx_description
1 polymer ?
#
loop_
_entity_poly.entity_id
_entity_poly.type
_entity_poly.pdbx_seq_one_letter_code
_entity_poly.pdbx_strand_id
1 'polypeptide(L)'
;TNCDPDEVDFPIPGNDDAIRSVNLLTRVVADAVAEGLIARHSRATGAAETPEEPLAEWERELLEGSKAAEAPAAEEAPAAEEAPAAEATEAAAEEG
;
A
#
# COMPACT_ATOMS: atom_id res chain seq x y z
N THR A 1 -28.47 -8.13 1.69
CA THR A 1 -29.13 -7.87 2.99
C THR A 1 -29.64 -9.13 3.71
N ASN A 2 -29.53 -10.32 3.12
CA ASN A 2 -30.11 -11.55 3.69
C ASN A 2 -29.14 -12.34 4.58
N CYS A 3 -27.93 -11.83 4.83
CA CYS A 3 -26.91 -12.47 5.67
C CYS A 3 -27.02 -11.99 7.12
N ASP A 4 -26.86 -12.90 8.07
CA ASP A 4 -26.75 -12.60 9.50
C ASP A 4 -25.33 -12.11 9.82
N PRO A 5 -25.13 -10.86 10.30
CA PRO A 5 -23.81 -10.33 10.60
C PRO A 5 -23.13 -11.00 11.81
N ASP A 6 -23.88 -11.70 12.68
CA ASP A 6 -23.32 -12.35 13.87
C ASP A 6 -22.57 -13.66 13.53
N GLU A 7 -22.71 -14.17 12.31
CA GLU A 7 -21.99 -15.35 11.81
C GLU A 7 -20.56 -15.04 11.32
N VAL A 8 -20.18 -13.75 11.25
CA VAL A 8 -18.92 -13.29 10.65
C VAL A 8 -18.18 -12.36 11.60
N ASP A 9 -16.88 -12.57 11.81
CA ASP A 9 -16.08 -11.76 12.76
C ASP A 9 -15.92 -10.30 12.33
N PHE A 10 -15.85 -10.07 11.01
CA PHE A 10 -15.63 -8.75 10.40
C PHE A 10 -16.69 -8.47 9.34
N PRO A 11 -17.94 -8.19 9.73
CA PRO A 11 -19.02 -7.96 8.77
C PRO A 11 -18.80 -6.62 8.04
N ILE A 12 -18.86 -6.66 6.71
CA ILE A 12 -18.76 -5.46 5.85
C ILE A 12 -20.16 -5.15 5.31
N PRO A 13 -20.83 -4.08 5.77
CA PRO A 13 -22.14 -3.71 5.26
C PRO A 13 -22.03 -3.22 3.82
N GLY A 14 -22.90 -3.73 2.94
CA GLY A 14 -22.86 -3.39 1.53
C GLY A 14 -24.02 -3.98 0.73
N ASN A 15 -24.07 -3.63 -0.56
CA ASN A 15 -25.03 -4.19 -1.50
C ASN A 15 -24.43 -5.43 -2.19
N ASP A 16 -24.71 -6.60 -1.64
CA ASP A 16 -24.30 -7.91 -2.15
C ASP A 16 -25.00 -8.30 -3.46
N ASP A 17 -26.18 -7.73 -3.75
CA ASP A 17 -26.96 -8.05 -4.94
C ASP A 17 -26.38 -7.42 -6.23
N ALA A 18 -25.55 -6.38 -6.11
CA ALA A 18 -25.00 -5.68 -7.26
C ALA A 18 -23.61 -6.20 -7.63
N ILE A 19 -23.47 -6.71 -8.86
CA ILE A 19 -22.17 -7.17 -9.40
C ILE A 19 -21.06 -6.12 -9.29
N ARG A 20 -21.39 -4.84 -9.50
CA ARG A 20 -20.42 -3.74 -9.37
C ARG A 20 -19.93 -3.58 -7.94
N SER A 21 -20.81 -3.74 -6.95
CA SER A 21 -20.48 -3.62 -5.53
C SER A 21 -19.63 -4.80 -5.07
N VAL A 22 -19.95 -6.01 -5.51
CA VAL A 22 -19.13 -7.21 -5.25
C VAL A 22 -17.74 -7.04 -5.85
N ASN A 23 -17.65 -6.66 -7.13
CA ASN A 23 -16.36 -6.46 -7.80
C ASN A 23 -15.50 -5.38 -7.14
N LEU A 24 -16.11 -4.30 -6.65
CA LEU A 24 -15.41 -3.26 -5.92
C LEU A 24 -14.83 -3.81 -4.61
N LEU A 25 -15.66 -4.50 -3.82
CA LEU A 25 -15.24 -5.04 -2.54
C LEU A 25 -14.14 -6.09 -2.69
N THR A 26 -14.29 -7.02 -3.63
CA THR A 26 -13.29 -8.07 -3.87
C THR A 26 -11.96 -7.50 -4.35
N ARG A 27 -11.99 -6.45 -5.20
CA ARG A 27 -10.77 -5.76 -5.62
C ARG A 27 -10.05 -5.10 -4.45
N VAL A 28 -10.76 -4.34 -3.62
CA VAL A 28 -10.14 -3.66 -2.47
C VAL A 28 -9.51 -4.67 -1.49
N VAL A 29 -10.19 -5.79 -1.24
CA VAL A 29 -9.65 -6.86 -0.39
C VAL A 29 -8.40 -7.50 -1.03
N ALA A 30 -8.42 -7.77 -2.34
CA ALA A 30 -7.28 -8.32 -3.05
C ALA A 30 -6.07 -7.39 -3.01
N ASP A 31 -6.28 -6.09 -3.25
CA ASP A 31 -5.22 -5.07 -3.20
C ASP A 31 -4.58 -5.01 -1.80
N ALA A 32 -5.40 -5.01 -0.73
CA ALA A 32 -4.92 -5.01 0.65
C ALA A 32 -4.13 -6.29 1.02
N VAL A 33 -4.56 -7.46 0.52
CA VAL A 33 -3.84 -8.72 0.72
C VAL A 33 -2.49 -8.69 0.00
N ALA A 34 -2.45 -8.20 -1.25
CA ALA A 34 -1.22 -8.07 -2.01
C ALA A 34 -0.20 -7.16 -1.30
N GLU A 35 -0.63 -6.00 -0.82
CA GLU A 35 0.21 -5.10 -0.02
C GLU A 35 0.70 -5.76 1.27
N GLY A 36 -0.19 -6.48 1.98
CA GLY A 36 0.14 -7.19 3.21
C GLY A 36 1.19 -8.29 2.99
N LEU A 37 1.10 -9.02 1.89
CA LEU A 37 2.06 -10.05 1.50
C LEU A 37 3.42 -9.43 1.16
N ILE A 38 3.47 -8.39 0.33
CA ILE A 38 4.71 -7.65 0.02
C ILE A 38 5.37 -7.17 1.33
N ALA A 39 4.60 -6.55 2.23
CA ALA A 39 5.11 -6.08 3.51
C ALA A 39 5.60 -7.22 4.43
N ARG A 40 4.95 -8.39 4.40
CA ARG A 40 5.38 -9.60 5.13
C ARG A 40 6.71 -10.10 4.58
N HIS A 41 6.86 -10.22 3.27
CA HIS A 41 8.11 -10.66 2.64
C HIS A 41 9.26 -9.69 2.89
N SER A 42 9.00 -8.38 2.80
CA SER A 42 9.98 -7.34 3.11
C SER A 42 10.40 -7.31 4.58
N ARG A 43 9.56 -7.79 5.51
CA ARG A 43 9.90 -7.93 6.95
C ARG A 43 10.56 -9.27 7.28
N ALA A 44 10.23 -10.33 6.57
CA ALA A 44 10.79 -11.67 6.77
C ALA A 44 12.29 -11.75 6.45
N THR A 45 12.80 -10.84 5.61
CA THR A 45 14.24 -10.68 5.36
C THR A 45 15.03 -10.17 6.58
N GLY A 46 14.38 -9.81 7.69
CA GLY A 46 15.02 -9.28 8.90
C GLY A 46 14.70 -10.00 10.24
N ALA A 47 13.72 -10.91 10.30
CA ALA A 47 13.38 -11.61 11.54
C ALA A 47 12.86 -13.04 11.30
N ALA A 48 13.60 -14.02 11.84
CA ALA A 48 13.31 -15.43 12.13
C ALA A 48 12.23 -16.17 11.29
N GLU A 49 12.70 -17.21 10.60
CA GLU A 49 11.97 -18.23 9.84
C GLU A 49 10.71 -18.76 10.57
N THR A 50 9.54 -18.44 10.03
CA THR A 50 8.33 -19.29 10.13
C THR A 50 8.31 -20.24 8.93
N PRO A 51 7.79 -21.47 9.04
CA PRO A 51 7.89 -22.47 7.98
C PRO A 51 7.38 -21.90 6.66
N GLU A 52 8.26 -21.91 5.66
CA GLU A 52 7.97 -21.47 4.30
C GLU A 52 6.88 -22.38 3.72
N GLU A 53 5.62 -21.95 3.77
CA GLU A 53 4.68 -22.39 2.76
C GLU A 53 5.15 -21.80 1.42
N PRO A 54 5.31 -22.63 0.37
CA PRO A 54 5.80 -22.14 -0.91
C PRO A 54 4.82 -21.07 -1.43
N LEU A 55 5.34 -19.86 -1.59
CA LEU A 55 4.67 -18.73 -2.26
C LEU A 55 3.86 -19.23 -3.45
N ALA A 56 2.57 -18.95 -3.46
CA ALA A 56 1.70 -19.33 -4.57
C ALA A 56 2.15 -18.62 -5.86
N GLU A 57 1.92 -19.23 -7.03
CA GLU A 57 2.42 -18.72 -8.32
C GLU A 57 2.00 -17.26 -8.59
N TRP A 58 0.75 -16.91 -8.25
CA TRP A 58 0.22 -15.56 -8.38
C TRP A 58 0.89 -14.54 -7.44
N GLU A 59 1.36 -14.96 -6.26
CA GLU A 59 2.06 -14.08 -5.31
C GLU A 59 3.46 -13.74 -5.82
N ARG A 60 4.12 -14.70 -6.47
CA ARG A 60 5.45 -14.51 -7.07
C ARG A 60 5.41 -13.51 -8.22
N GLU A 61 4.42 -13.65 -9.10
CA GLU A 61 4.24 -12.74 -10.25
C GLU A 61 4.04 -11.29 -9.79
N LEU A 62 3.24 -11.08 -8.73
CA LEU A 62 2.96 -9.75 -8.19
C LEU A 62 4.20 -9.13 -7.53
N LEU A 63 4.98 -9.94 -6.79
CA LEU A 63 6.24 -9.49 -6.18
C LEU A 63 7.30 -9.15 -7.23
N GLU A 64 7.45 -9.96 -8.28
CA GLU A 64 8.36 -9.70 -9.39
C GLU A 64 7.97 -8.45 -10.18
N GLY A 65 6.67 -8.24 -10.41
CA GLY A 65 6.14 -7.00 -11.01
C GLY A 65 6.42 -5.75 -10.17
N SER A 66 6.30 -5.84 -8.84
CA SER A 66 6.61 -4.72 -7.93
C SER A 66 8.12 -4.40 -7.88
N LYS A 67 8.98 -5.42 -7.84
CA LYS A 67 10.44 -5.27 -7.83
C LYS A 67 10.99 -4.64 -9.11
N ALA A 68 10.34 -4.88 -10.26
CA ALA A 68 10.68 -4.23 -11.52
C ALA A 68 10.30 -2.74 -11.54
N ALA A 69 9.32 -2.31 -10.74
CA ALA A 69 8.92 -0.90 -10.64
C ALA A 69 9.80 -0.08 -9.66
N GLU A 70 10.50 -0.72 -8.72
CA GLU A 70 11.30 -0.06 -7.67
C GLU A 70 12.83 -0.01 -7.93
N ALA A 71 13.35 -0.56 -9.03
CA ALA A 71 14.78 -0.45 -9.37
C ALA A 71 15.10 0.91 -10.07
N PRO A 72 16.16 1.63 -9.67
CA PRO A 72 15.99 2.96 -9.06
C PRO A 72 16.32 4.16 -9.96
N ALA A 73 15.60 5.26 -9.73
CA ALA A 73 15.97 6.64 -10.08
C ALA A 73 17.08 7.20 -9.16
N ALA A 74 18.18 6.45 -8.99
CA ALA A 74 19.28 6.78 -8.07
C ALA A 74 20.65 6.83 -8.78
N GLU A 75 20.69 7.43 -9.98
CA GLU A 75 21.93 7.81 -10.65
C GLU A 75 21.81 9.24 -11.18
N GLU A 76 22.17 10.20 -10.32
CA GLU A 76 22.96 11.41 -10.61
C GLU A 76 22.75 12.45 -9.49
N ALA A 77 23.68 12.46 -8.54
CA ALA A 77 24.07 13.68 -7.85
C ALA A 77 25.45 14.07 -8.39
N PRO A 78 25.65 15.35 -8.72
CA PRO A 78 26.86 16.01 -8.22
C PRO A 78 26.52 17.23 -7.36
N ALA A 79 27.43 17.43 -6.43
CA ALA A 79 27.39 18.36 -5.32
C ALA A 79 27.86 19.79 -5.70
N ALA A 80 27.55 20.72 -4.78
CA ALA A 80 28.06 22.09 -4.61
C ALA A 80 27.56 23.10 -5.67
N GLU A 81 27.05 24.29 -5.31
CA GLU A 81 27.73 25.33 -4.53
C GLU A 81 26.76 26.46 -4.11
N GLU A 82 27.03 27.05 -2.92
CA GLU A 82 26.60 28.35 -2.38
C GLU A 82 25.17 28.59 -1.84
N ALA A 83 25.12 28.78 -0.52
CA ALA A 83 24.13 29.56 0.25
C ALA A 83 24.72 30.96 0.55
N PRO A 84 24.05 31.89 1.25
CA PRO A 84 22.61 32.11 1.48
C PRO A 84 22.18 33.58 1.20
N ALA A 85 20.89 33.88 1.16
CA ALA A 85 20.41 35.22 1.48
C ALA A 85 19.04 35.16 2.16
N ALA A 86 19.01 35.63 3.40
CA ALA A 86 17.85 35.82 4.22
C ALA A 86 16.99 36.97 3.69
N GLU A 87 15.66 36.85 3.79
CA GLU A 87 14.86 37.93 4.36
C GLU A 87 13.55 37.38 4.93
N ALA A 88 13.29 37.74 6.18
CA ALA A 88 12.06 37.53 6.91
C ALA A 88 11.06 38.66 6.58
N THR A 89 9.76 38.37 6.68
CA THR A 89 8.64 39.22 7.18
C THR A 89 7.33 38.60 6.63
N GLU A 90 6.48 37.97 7.43
CA GLU A 90 5.51 38.52 8.40
C GLU A 90 4.21 39.05 7.76
N ALA A 91 3.08 38.62 8.36
CA ALA A 91 1.70 39.15 8.38
C ALA A 91 0.67 38.17 7.77
N ALA A 92 -0.09 37.41 8.58
CA ALA A 92 -1.28 37.84 9.35
C ALA A 92 -2.41 38.34 8.41
N ALA A 93 -3.45 37.54 8.20
CA ALA A 93 -4.71 37.53 8.97
C ALA A 93 -5.66 38.70 8.64
N GLU A 94 -6.94 38.31 8.44
CA GLU A 94 -8.17 39.09 8.62
C GLU A 94 -8.86 39.78 7.43
N GLU A 95 -10.14 39.39 7.28
CA GLU A 95 -11.36 40.01 6.74
C GLU A 95 -11.40 40.87 5.46
N GLY A 96 -12.43 40.55 4.66
CA GLY A 96 -13.01 41.34 3.58
C GLY A 96 -14.11 40.56 2.88
#